data_AF-A0A410RS74-F1
#
_entry.id   AF-A0A410RS74-F1
#
_cell.length_a   1.000
_cell.length_b   1.000
_cell.length_c   1.000
_cell.angle_alpha   90.00
_cell.angle_beta   90.00
_cell.angle_gamma   90.00
#
_symmetry.space_group_name_H-M   'P 1'
#
loop_
_entity.id
_entity.type
_entity.pdbx_description
1 polymer ?
#
loop_
_entity_poly.entity_id
_entity_poly.type
_entity_poly.pdbx_seq_one_letter_code
_entity_poly.pdbx_strand_id
1 'polypeptide(L)'
;MRSPALVARPEVSFEAMDRVLSALGWFLQSESQTPPLIPGEPELAVYVKRATDSALHYTFNPVLRLRVLEFSGPDVVGEWAAVRKAVPVLEAPALAALLTSAETPKVLLGLLATETLRERSSMERVAALRFHPEFSVSRTAERVLASLVPDGTEEAFARLKEEKEAHPDRSVLFAHLPGEEQRRQVLRWLIHDQPASNSDVDAVLRAALVDADAEVRVTAVMAAARLQAREVLPALREARMPTSTREGADPRDRHFYSNLRDLVAQVLAGRPLPPEGSPKRERMAPLLRALSGPADVRDDPTLLLHALTTPVDPGPRPEGLPDAVVEREGTYRLRRSGLEARWVPPVEHWLGTGPTLRRVKSPGFFVARVPVSRAAAAWAMAASQGPVGTAGADAEEPLPCTFGEAEQVCSALSRIEGVALRLPSSEEWEMAARGPDGRLFPWGNSMRDDGASRASPWGVEKLVASLPQWAREGLLCGGREQPLCSSRREASAAVGSARWVLVS
;
A
#
# COMPACT_ATOMS: atom_id res chain seq x y z
N MET A 1 -22.22 -3.51 -14.35
CA MET A 1 -21.67 -2.29 -13.71
C MET A 1 -22.72 -1.20 -13.83
N ARG A 2 -23.04 -0.45 -12.76
CA ARG A 2 -23.98 0.68 -12.85
C ARG A 2 -23.31 1.85 -13.58
N SER A 3 -24.09 2.60 -14.35
CA SER A 3 -23.67 3.81 -15.05
C SER A 3 -23.04 4.85 -14.12
N PRO A 4 -21.97 5.54 -14.53
CA PRO A 4 -21.40 6.64 -13.74
C PRO A 4 -22.40 7.79 -13.67
N ALA A 5 -22.45 8.44 -12.51
CA ALA A 5 -23.38 9.52 -12.22
C ALA A 5 -22.65 10.76 -11.70
N LEU A 6 -23.28 11.93 -11.87
CA LEU A 6 -22.94 13.18 -11.20
C LEU A 6 -24.16 13.71 -10.47
N VAL A 7 -23.94 14.44 -9.38
CA VAL A 7 -24.99 15.19 -8.70
C VAL A 7 -24.63 16.67 -8.78
N ALA A 8 -25.45 17.47 -9.47
CA ALA A 8 -25.21 18.90 -9.58
C ALA A 8 -25.46 19.60 -8.24
N ARG A 9 -24.76 20.70 -7.96
CA ARG A 9 -25.01 21.48 -6.74
C ARG A 9 -26.44 22.05 -6.76
N PRO A 10 -27.12 22.16 -5.61
CA PRO A 10 -28.53 22.61 -5.55
C PRO A 10 -28.78 23.99 -6.17
N GLU A 11 -27.76 24.85 -6.17
CA GLU A 11 -27.81 26.22 -6.69
C GLU A 11 -27.73 26.28 -8.23
N VAL A 12 -27.33 25.19 -8.90
CA VAL A 12 -27.27 25.14 -10.36
C VAL A 12 -28.67 24.91 -10.91
N SER A 13 -29.19 25.85 -11.69
CA SER A 13 -30.47 25.69 -12.38
C SER A 13 -30.36 24.78 -13.60
N PHE A 14 -31.49 24.20 -14.02
CA PHE A 14 -31.56 23.44 -15.27
C PHE A 14 -31.08 24.26 -16.48
N GLU A 15 -31.52 25.52 -16.63
CA GLU A 15 -31.08 26.41 -17.72
C GLU A 15 -29.55 26.65 -17.73
N ALA A 16 -28.94 26.82 -16.56
CA ALA A 16 -27.49 26.97 -16.46
C ALA A 16 -26.76 25.69 -16.89
N MET A 17 -27.28 24.54 -16.47
CA MET A 17 -26.74 23.23 -16.83
C MET A 17 -26.93 22.92 -18.32
N ASP A 18 -28.11 23.20 -18.88
CA ASP A 18 -28.44 23.00 -20.30
C ASP A 18 -27.49 23.79 -21.22
N ARG A 19 -27.17 25.04 -20.85
CA ARG A 19 -26.18 25.85 -21.57
C ARG A 19 -24.79 25.22 -21.56
N VAL A 20 -24.35 24.68 -20.42
CA VAL A 20 -23.04 24.02 -20.30
C VAL A 20 -23.01 22.72 -21.11
N LEU A 21 -24.07 21.90 -21.01
CA LEU A 21 -24.18 20.66 -21.76
C LEU A 21 -24.21 20.92 -23.28
N SER A 22 -24.98 21.91 -23.72
CA SER A 22 -25.02 22.35 -25.12
C SER A 22 -23.65 22.81 -25.63
N ALA A 23 -22.90 23.57 -24.82
CA ALA A 23 -21.54 24.00 -25.17
C ALA A 23 -20.55 22.82 -25.28
N LEU A 24 -20.80 21.72 -24.57
CA LEU A 24 -20.04 20.48 -24.65
C LEU A 24 -20.50 19.53 -25.76
N GLY A 25 -21.47 19.96 -26.59
CA GLY A 25 -22.00 19.21 -27.73
C GLY A 25 -23.08 18.19 -27.39
N TRP A 26 -23.72 18.31 -26.23
CA TRP A 26 -24.90 17.53 -25.87
C TRP A 26 -26.16 18.19 -26.43
N PHE A 27 -27.02 17.40 -27.06
CA PHE A 27 -28.29 17.86 -27.59
C PHE A 27 -29.43 17.32 -26.75
N LEU A 28 -30.27 18.21 -26.25
CA LEU A 28 -31.50 17.84 -25.57
C LEU A 28 -32.42 17.12 -26.57
N GLN A 29 -32.67 15.83 -26.32
CA GLN A 29 -33.51 14.98 -27.16
C GLN A 29 -34.97 15.03 -26.73
N SER A 30 -35.22 14.97 -25.41
CA SER A 30 -36.56 14.99 -24.85
C SER A 30 -36.57 15.50 -23.41
N GLU A 31 -37.71 16.04 -23.00
CA GLU A 31 -38.03 16.42 -21.63
C GLU A 31 -39.38 15.82 -21.22
N SER A 32 -39.70 15.93 -19.93
CA SER A 32 -41.00 15.56 -19.38
C SER A 32 -42.14 16.34 -20.06
N GLN A 33 -43.18 15.63 -20.52
CA GLN A 33 -44.32 16.25 -21.21
C GLN A 33 -45.30 16.94 -20.26
N THR A 34 -45.25 16.60 -18.97
CA THR A 34 -46.04 17.25 -17.91
C THR A 34 -45.37 18.56 -17.48
N PRO A 35 -46.14 19.64 -17.24
CA PRO A 35 -45.60 20.87 -16.69
C PRO A 35 -44.82 20.59 -15.39
N PRO A 36 -43.61 21.14 -15.23
CA PRO A 36 -42.77 20.83 -14.08
C PRO A 36 -43.34 21.40 -12.78
N LEU A 37 -43.13 20.69 -11.67
CA LEU A 37 -43.52 21.16 -10.33
C LEU A 37 -42.84 22.48 -9.94
N ILE A 38 -41.61 22.70 -10.43
CA ILE A 38 -40.89 23.97 -10.30
C ILE A 38 -40.71 24.55 -11.71
N PRO A 39 -41.23 25.76 -12.00
CA PRO A 39 -41.06 26.38 -13.31
C PRO A 39 -39.60 26.43 -13.76
N GLY A 40 -39.32 25.89 -14.94
CA GLY A 40 -37.97 25.84 -15.52
C GLY A 40 -37.10 24.66 -15.09
N GLU A 41 -37.64 23.71 -14.31
CA GLU A 41 -36.91 22.50 -13.87
C GLU A 41 -37.69 21.23 -14.26
N PRO A 42 -37.46 20.65 -15.45
CA PRO A 42 -38.11 19.39 -15.83
C PRO A 42 -37.72 18.27 -14.86
N GLU A 43 -38.63 17.33 -14.57
CA GLU A 43 -38.31 16.20 -13.68
C GLU A 43 -37.37 15.20 -14.34
N LEU A 44 -37.49 15.06 -15.66
CA LEU A 44 -36.69 14.18 -16.50
C LEU A 44 -36.30 14.91 -17.79
N ALA A 45 -35.04 14.76 -18.20
CA ALA A 45 -34.55 15.17 -19.50
C ALA A 45 -33.54 14.14 -20.04
N VAL A 46 -33.51 13.96 -21.36
CA VAL A 46 -32.55 13.07 -22.02
C VAL A 46 -31.74 13.88 -23.01
N TYR A 47 -30.43 13.78 -22.89
CA TYR A 47 -29.46 14.39 -23.79
C TYR A 47 -28.74 13.30 -24.58
N VAL A 48 -28.42 13.61 -25.84
CA VAL A 48 -27.62 12.73 -26.71
C VAL A 48 -26.44 13.48 -27.30
N LYS A 49 -25.32 12.79 -27.44
CA LYS A 49 -24.12 13.31 -28.11
C LYS A 49 -23.75 12.38 -29.26
N ARG A 50 -24.18 12.75 -30.46
CA ARG A 50 -24.05 11.94 -31.68
C ARG A 50 -22.60 11.61 -32.04
N ALA A 51 -21.66 12.49 -31.72
CA ALA A 51 -20.25 12.30 -32.05
C ALA A 51 -19.63 11.09 -31.32
N THR A 52 -20.12 10.76 -30.13
CA THR A 52 -19.61 9.68 -29.27
C THR A 52 -20.65 8.60 -28.96
N ASP A 53 -21.81 8.65 -29.62
CA ASP A 53 -22.97 7.77 -29.38
C ASP A 53 -23.31 7.63 -27.88
N SER A 54 -23.22 8.75 -27.15
CA SER A 54 -23.44 8.79 -25.71
C SER A 54 -24.79 9.40 -25.37
N ALA A 55 -25.40 8.93 -24.28
CA ALA A 55 -26.61 9.49 -23.71
C ALA A 55 -26.39 9.93 -22.26
N LEU A 56 -27.08 10.99 -21.86
CA LEU A 56 -27.10 11.51 -20.50
C LEU A 56 -28.56 11.61 -20.07
N HIS A 57 -28.88 10.95 -18.97
CA HIS A 57 -30.19 10.96 -18.35
C HIS A 57 -30.16 11.90 -17.15
N TYR A 58 -30.94 12.97 -17.23
CA TYR A 58 -31.13 13.90 -16.15
C TYR A 58 -32.40 13.56 -15.37
N THR A 59 -32.29 13.56 -14.04
CA THR A 59 -33.44 13.47 -13.14
C THR A 59 -33.39 14.56 -12.07
N PHE A 60 -34.56 15.07 -11.70
CA PHE A 60 -34.71 16.11 -10.69
C PHE A 60 -35.72 15.72 -9.61
N ASN A 61 -35.29 15.76 -8.35
CA ASN A 61 -36.18 15.68 -7.20
C ASN A 61 -36.48 17.10 -6.69
N PRO A 62 -37.70 17.62 -6.88
CA PRO A 62 -38.04 19.00 -6.54
C PRO A 62 -38.09 19.27 -5.03
N VAL A 63 -38.29 18.24 -4.20
CA VAL A 63 -38.37 18.39 -2.73
C VAL A 63 -37.01 18.71 -2.13
N LEU A 64 -35.96 18.05 -2.61
CA LEU A 64 -34.59 18.20 -2.10
C LEU A 64 -33.68 19.00 -3.03
N ARG A 65 -34.19 19.41 -4.19
CA ARG A 65 -33.42 19.98 -5.31
C ARG A 65 -32.25 19.09 -5.75
N LEU A 66 -32.42 17.77 -5.66
CA LEU A 66 -31.41 16.80 -6.07
C LEU A 66 -31.46 16.64 -7.59
N ARG A 67 -30.37 16.99 -8.26
CA ARG A 67 -30.20 16.86 -9.72
C ARG A 67 -29.17 15.79 -10.01
N VAL A 68 -29.57 14.72 -10.70
CA VAL A 68 -28.69 13.60 -11.05
C VAL A 68 -28.50 13.56 -12.56
N LEU A 69 -27.25 13.37 -12.98
CA LEU A 69 -26.84 13.15 -14.37
C LEU A 69 -26.23 11.76 -14.48
N GLU A 70 -26.93 10.83 -15.12
CA GLU A 70 -26.45 9.47 -15.36
C GLU A 70 -26.02 9.31 -16.81
N PHE A 71 -24.84 8.73 -17.02
CA PHE A 71 -24.24 8.63 -18.36
C PHE A 71 -24.31 7.19 -18.88
N SER A 72 -24.56 7.04 -20.17
CA SER A 72 -24.52 5.75 -20.88
C SER A 72 -23.89 5.92 -22.27
N GLY A 73 -23.35 4.83 -22.81
CA GLY A 73 -22.72 4.80 -24.12
C GLY A 73 -21.26 4.33 -24.11
N PRO A 74 -20.61 4.27 -25.30
CA PRO A 74 -19.28 3.71 -25.46
C PRO A 74 -18.16 4.52 -24.78
N ASP A 75 -18.23 5.86 -24.78
CA ASP A 75 -17.23 6.76 -24.19
C ASP A 75 -17.70 7.41 -22.88
N VAL A 76 -18.37 6.61 -22.05
CA VAL A 76 -19.03 7.11 -20.83
C VAL A 76 -18.06 7.78 -19.85
N VAL A 77 -16.80 7.33 -19.80
CA VAL A 77 -15.78 7.84 -18.86
C VAL A 77 -15.25 9.20 -19.31
N GLY A 78 -14.94 9.37 -20.61
CA GLY A 78 -14.47 10.63 -21.16
C GLY A 78 -15.53 11.72 -21.05
N GLU A 79 -16.76 11.38 -21.40
CA GLU A 79 -17.91 12.28 -21.33
C GLU A 79 -18.26 12.69 -19.89
N TRP A 80 -18.29 11.73 -18.96
CA TRP A 80 -18.47 12.01 -17.54
C TRP A 80 -17.39 12.98 -17.01
N ALA A 81 -16.13 12.76 -17.37
CA ALA A 81 -15.02 13.61 -16.93
C ALA A 81 -15.12 15.04 -17.50
N ALA A 82 -15.53 15.18 -18.76
CA ALA A 82 -15.74 16.48 -19.40
C ALA A 82 -16.87 17.28 -18.71
N VAL A 83 -18.01 16.65 -18.47
CA VAL A 83 -19.16 17.30 -17.80
C VAL A 83 -18.83 17.62 -16.35
N ARG A 84 -18.17 16.72 -15.62
CA ARG A 84 -17.74 16.95 -14.23
C ARG A 84 -16.86 18.20 -14.07
N LYS A 85 -16.00 18.49 -15.06
CA LYS A 85 -15.12 19.66 -15.03
C LYS A 85 -15.87 20.97 -15.28
N ALA A 86 -16.97 20.92 -16.02
CA ALA A 86 -17.70 22.10 -16.48
C ALA A 86 -18.93 22.44 -15.64
N VAL A 87 -19.61 21.43 -15.08
CA VAL A 87 -20.80 21.58 -14.25
C VAL A 87 -20.39 21.59 -12.77
N PRO A 88 -20.83 22.58 -11.96
CA PRO A 88 -20.61 22.54 -10.52
C PRO A 88 -21.35 21.34 -9.89
N VAL A 89 -20.59 20.35 -9.42
CA VAL A 89 -21.13 19.13 -8.81
C VAL A 89 -20.86 19.07 -7.30
N LEU A 90 -21.62 18.22 -6.60
CA LEU A 90 -21.35 17.84 -5.22
C LEU A 90 -20.14 16.91 -5.18
N GLU A 91 -19.14 17.29 -4.39
CA GLU A 91 -17.94 16.49 -4.12
C GLU A 91 -17.87 16.13 -2.64
N ALA A 92 -16.97 15.21 -2.28
CA ALA A 92 -16.86 14.66 -0.92
C ALA A 92 -16.88 15.72 0.21
N PRO A 93 -16.17 16.87 0.12
CA PRO A 93 -16.24 17.89 1.17
C PRO A 93 -17.63 18.53 1.31
N ALA A 94 -18.32 18.77 0.19
CA ALA A 94 -19.66 19.34 0.19
C ALA A 94 -20.71 18.33 0.71
N LEU A 95 -20.55 17.05 0.36
CA LEU A 95 -21.39 15.97 0.89
C LEU A 95 -21.21 15.81 2.40
N ALA A 96 -19.96 15.84 2.89
CA ALA A 96 -19.69 15.80 4.32
C ALA A 96 -20.38 16.96 5.06
N ALA A 97 -20.34 18.18 4.51
CA ALA A 97 -21.03 19.34 5.09
C ALA A 97 -22.55 19.19 5.11
N LEU A 98 -23.15 18.62 4.05
CA LEU A 98 -24.59 18.32 4.00
C LEU A 98 -24.99 17.28 5.07
N LEU A 99 -24.21 16.20 5.19
CA LEU A 99 -24.46 15.13 6.16
C LEU A 99 -24.34 15.58 7.63
N THR A 100 -23.57 16.64 7.90
CA THR A 100 -23.45 17.23 9.25
C THR A 100 -24.35 18.44 9.49
N SER A 101 -25.26 18.76 8.56
CA SER A 101 -26.15 19.90 8.69
C SER A 101 -27.16 19.71 9.82
N ALA A 102 -27.55 20.80 10.47
CA ALA A 102 -28.67 20.81 11.40
C ALA A 102 -30.05 20.81 10.69
N GLU A 103 -30.08 21.05 9.39
CA GLU A 103 -31.31 21.11 8.61
C GLU A 103 -31.63 19.75 7.97
N THR A 104 -32.76 19.14 8.36
CA THR A 104 -33.21 17.83 7.86
C THR A 104 -33.19 17.71 6.32
N PRO A 105 -33.65 18.70 5.53
CA PRO A 105 -33.59 18.61 4.07
C PRO A 105 -32.16 18.53 3.52
N LYS A 106 -31.19 19.22 4.14
CA LYS A 106 -29.78 19.18 3.72
C LYS A 106 -29.15 17.83 4.03
N VAL A 107 -29.47 17.24 5.19
CA VAL A 107 -29.01 15.90 5.56
C VAL A 107 -29.57 14.85 4.61
N LEU A 108 -30.88 14.91 4.29
CA LEU A 108 -31.51 14.00 3.33
C LEU A 108 -30.93 14.14 1.92
N LEU A 109 -30.69 15.37 1.46
CA LEU A 109 -29.99 15.62 0.20
C LEU A 109 -28.60 14.97 0.21
N GLY A 110 -27.84 15.15 1.30
CA GLY A 110 -26.53 14.53 1.49
C GLY A 110 -26.60 13.01 1.37
N LEU A 111 -27.53 12.38 2.09
CA LEU A 111 -27.72 10.92 2.08
C LEU A 111 -28.03 10.37 0.68
N LEU A 112 -28.99 10.97 -0.03
CA LEU A 112 -29.36 10.53 -1.38
C LEU A 112 -28.24 10.78 -2.38
N ALA A 113 -27.55 11.92 -2.29
CA ALA A 113 -26.42 12.22 -3.17
C ALA A 113 -25.26 11.24 -2.91
N THR A 114 -24.96 10.87 -1.66
CA THR A 114 -23.97 9.85 -1.30
C THR A 114 -24.34 8.48 -1.90
N GLU A 115 -25.62 8.09 -1.86
CA GLU A 115 -26.12 6.86 -2.48
C GLU A 115 -25.93 6.86 -4.01
N THR A 116 -26.35 7.93 -4.67
CA THR A 116 -26.22 8.11 -6.12
C THR A 116 -24.76 8.07 -6.56
N LEU A 117 -23.88 8.77 -5.83
CA LEU A 117 -22.46 8.87 -6.17
C LEU A 117 -21.64 7.65 -5.71
N ARG A 118 -22.23 6.75 -4.92
CA ARG A 118 -21.51 5.64 -4.25
C ARG A 118 -20.29 6.15 -3.46
N GLU A 119 -20.44 7.30 -2.83
CA GLU A 119 -19.35 8.01 -2.15
C GLU A 119 -19.03 7.30 -0.82
N ARG A 120 -17.88 6.62 -0.74
CA ARG A 120 -17.53 5.77 0.41
C ARG A 120 -16.79 6.49 1.54
N SER A 121 -16.17 7.64 1.29
CA SER A 121 -15.42 8.38 2.31
C SER A 121 -16.34 8.94 3.41
N SER A 122 -17.63 9.10 3.13
CA SER A 122 -18.63 9.52 4.12
C SER A 122 -19.34 8.36 4.85
N MET A 123 -18.92 7.09 4.67
CA MET A 123 -19.61 5.93 5.25
C MET A 123 -19.80 6.03 6.77
N GLU A 124 -18.78 6.48 7.51
CA GLU A 124 -18.87 6.67 8.97
C GLU A 124 -19.95 7.70 9.36
N ARG A 125 -20.05 8.79 8.59
CA ARG A 125 -21.06 9.84 8.82
C ARG A 125 -22.47 9.32 8.52
N VAL A 126 -22.63 8.57 7.43
CA VAL A 126 -23.91 7.91 7.10
C VAL A 126 -24.29 6.91 8.20
N ALA A 127 -23.33 6.13 8.70
CA ALA A 127 -23.57 5.16 9.78
C ALA A 127 -24.05 5.85 11.07
N ALA A 128 -23.47 7.00 11.43
CA ALA A 128 -23.90 7.77 12.60
C ALA A 128 -25.35 8.28 12.47
N LEU A 129 -25.79 8.66 11.26
CA LEU A 129 -27.14 9.16 11.02
C LEU A 129 -28.25 8.11 11.19
N ARG A 130 -27.92 6.82 11.29
CA ARG A 130 -28.89 5.76 11.64
C ARG A 130 -29.56 5.98 13.01
N PHE A 131 -28.90 6.73 13.89
CA PHE A 131 -29.42 7.07 15.22
C PHE A 131 -30.00 8.49 15.29
N HIS A 132 -30.21 9.14 14.14
CA HIS A 132 -30.76 10.50 14.10
C HIS A 132 -32.21 10.54 14.62
N PRO A 133 -32.62 11.58 15.38
CA PRO A 133 -33.96 11.67 15.96
C PRO A 133 -35.09 11.76 14.92
N GLU A 134 -34.84 12.41 13.78
CA GLU A 134 -35.78 12.43 12.66
C GLU A 134 -35.82 11.06 11.96
N PHE A 135 -36.98 10.41 11.98
CA PHE A 135 -37.20 9.07 11.44
C PHE A 135 -36.89 8.95 9.93
N SER A 136 -37.16 10.00 9.16
CA SER A 136 -36.87 10.03 7.72
C SER A 136 -35.37 9.97 7.44
N VAL A 137 -34.55 10.62 8.27
CA VAL A 137 -33.09 10.62 8.16
C VAL A 137 -32.52 9.25 8.55
N SER A 138 -32.91 8.71 9.70
CA SER A 138 -32.40 7.43 10.18
C SER A 138 -32.72 6.28 9.24
N ARG A 139 -33.97 6.18 8.77
CA ARG A 139 -34.40 5.16 7.81
C ARG A 139 -33.67 5.29 6.46
N THR A 140 -33.47 6.51 5.98
CA THR A 140 -32.72 6.74 4.73
C THR A 140 -31.26 6.38 4.92
N ALA A 141 -30.63 6.78 6.03
CA ALA A 141 -29.24 6.45 6.34
C ALA A 141 -29.00 4.94 6.42
N GLU A 142 -29.92 4.18 7.00
CA GLU A 142 -29.84 2.72 7.05
C GLU A 142 -29.87 2.09 5.65
N ARG A 143 -30.81 2.52 4.80
CA ARG A 143 -30.89 2.08 3.40
C ARG A 143 -29.62 2.42 2.63
N VAL A 144 -29.14 3.66 2.73
CA VAL A 144 -27.95 4.14 2.03
C VAL A 144 -26.71 3.38 2.51
N LEU A 145 -26.56 3.16 3.82
CA LEU A 145 -25.44 2.39 4.33
C LEU A 145 -25.44 0.96 3.76
N ALA A 146 -26.60 0.30 3.76
CA ALA A 146 -26.75 -1.04 3.18
C ALA A 146 -26.39 -1.07 1.68
N SER A 147 -26.72 -0.01 0.94
CA SER A 147 -26.39 0.06 -0.49
C SER A 147 -24.91 0.36 -0.75
N LEU A 148 -24.18 0.96 0.19
CA LEU A 148 -22.74 1.25 0.10
C LEU A 148 -21.85 0.05 0.49
N VAL A 149 -22.39 -0.91 1.25
CA VAL A 149 -21.69 -2.16 1.59
C VAL A 149 -21.43 -2.95 0.29
N PRO A 150 -20.20 -3.40 0.04
CA PRO A 150 -19.89 -4.20 -1.15
C PRO A 150 -20.73 -5.47 -1.24
N ASP A 151 -21.15 -5.83 -2.46
CA ASP A 151 -21.78 -7.12 -2.74
C ASP A 151 -20.89 -8.28 -2.24
N GLY A 152 -21.49 -9.31 -1.64
CA GLY A 152 -20.77 -10.47 -1.09
C GLY A 152 -20.21 -10.29 0.33
N THR A 153 -20.46 -9.14 0.99
CA THR A 153 -20.03 -8.92 2.39
C THR A 153 -20.71 -9.88 3.37
N GLU A 154 -22.02 -10.14 3.23
CA GLU A 154 -22.73 -11.10 4.08
C GLU A 154 -22.19 -12.53 3.92
N GLU A 155 -21.94 -12.96 2.68
CA GLU A 155 -21.31 -14.25 2.37
C GLU A 155 -19.88 -14.33 2.91
N ALA A 156 -19.13 -13.23 2.89
CA ALA A 156 -17.82 -13.16 3.54
C ALA A 156 -17.94 -13.32 5.06
N PHE A 157 -18.86 -12.63 5.72
CA PHE A 157 -19.09 -12.79 7.16
C PHE A 157 -19.54 -14.21 7.54
N ALA A 158 -20.43 -14.82 6.75
CA ALA A 158 -20.86 -16.20 6.95
C ALA A 158 -19.68 -17.18 6.88
N ARG A 159 -18.81 -17.05 5.86
CA ARG A 159 -17.58 -17.85 5.74
C ARG A 159 -16.63 -17.66 6.92
N LEU A 160 -16.41 -16.42 7.36
CA LEU A 160 -15.55 -16.14 8.53
C LEU A 160 -16.13 -16.75 9.82
N LYS A 161 -17.46 -16.75 9.95
CA LYS A 161 -18.16 -17.36 11.09
C LYS A 161 -18.00 -18.89 11.08
N GLU A 162 -18.23 -19.54 9.94
CA GLU A 162 -18.02 -20.99 9.77
C GLU A 162 -16.58 -21.39 10.09
N GLU A 163 -15.59 -20.61 9.64
CA GLU A 163 -14.18 -20.85 9.94
C GLU A 163 -13.89 -20.72 11.44
N LYS A 164 -14.48 -19.72 12.11
CA LYS A 164 -14.34 -19.54 13.56
C LYS A 164 -14.97 -20.70 14.33
N GLU A 165 -16.08 -21.24 13.86
CA GLU A 165 -16.74 -22.41 14.45
C GLU A 165 -15.90 -23.69 14.25
N ALA A 166 -15.26 -23.85 13.08
CA ALA A 166 -14.36 -24.97 12.81
C ALA A 166 -13.04 -24.92 13.60
N HIS A 167 -12.54 -23.71 13.87
CA HIS A 167 -11.29 -23.46 14.58
C HIS A 167 -11.49 -22.45 15.73
N PRO A 168 -12.18 -22.85 16.81
CA PRO A 168 -12.56 -21.94 17.89
C PRO A 168 -11.36 -21.36 18.64
N ASP A 169 -10.23 -22.07 18.63
CA ASP A 169 -8.98 -21.67 19.26
C ASP A 169 -8.11 -20.76 18.37
N ARG A 170 -8.54 -20.42 17.15
CA ARG A 170 -7.76 -19.57 16.22
C ARG A 170 -8.40 -18.20 16.00
N SER A 171 -7.55 -17.22 15.71
CA SER A 171 -7.98 -15.89 15.28
C SER A 171 -8.24 -15.87 13.76
N VAL A 172 -9.52 -15.88 13.37
CA VAL A 172 -9.94 -15.75 11.98
C VAL A 172 -9.60 -14.36 11.43
N LEU A 173 -9.76 -13.31 12.23
CA LEU A 173 -9.42 -11.95 11.82
C LEU A 173 -7.94 -11.82 11.45
N PHE A 174 -7.04 -12.44 12.24
CA PHE A 174 -5.62 -12.46 11.92
C PHE A 174 -5.34 -13.21 10.62
N ALA A 175 -5.94 -14.39 10.42
CA ALA A 175 -5.72 -15.22 9.24
C ALA A 175 -6.10 -14.50 7.93
N HIS A 176 -7.11 -13.62 7.99
CA HIS A 176 -7.60 -12.84 6.84
C HIS A 176 -7.03 -11.42 6.73
N LEU A 177 -6.02 -11.07 7.55
CA LEU A 177 -5.32 -9.80 7.37
C LEU A 177 -4.68 -9.72 5.96
N PRO A 178 -4.84 -8.58 5.26
CA PRO A 178 -4.37 -8.43 3.89
C PRO A 178 -2.84 -8.43 3.87
N GLY A 179 -2.25 -9.34 3.09
CA GLY A 179 -0.80 -9.44 2.95
C GLY A 179 -0.09 -10.07 4.15
N GLU A 180 0.98 -10.81 3.87
CA GLU A 180 1.81 -11.45 4.89
C GLU A 180 2.62 -10.45 5.73
N GLU A 181 3.02 -9.31 5.16
CA GLU A 181 3.78 -8.30 5.89
C GLU A 181 2.96 -7.74 7.06
N GLN A 182 1.68 -7.46 6.85
CA GLN A 182 0.76 -7.00 7.90
C GLN A 182 0.66 -8.04 9.03
N ARG A 183 0.56 -9.33 8.69
CA ARG A 183 0.55 -10.41 9.70
C ARG A 183 1.86 -10.49 10.47
N ARG A 184 3.01 -10.33 9.81
CA ARG A 184 4.32 -10.25 10.47
C ARG A 184 4.42 -9.05 11.40
N GLN A 185 3.96 -7.87 10.96
CA GLN A 185 3.96 -6.65 11.79
C GLN A 185 3.07 -6.80 13.03
N VAL A 186 1.87 -7.38 12.91
CA VAL A 186 1.00 -7.65 14.06
C VAL A 186 1.72 -8.51 15.10
N LEU A 187 2.38 -9.60 14.68
CA LEU A 187 3.12 -10.44 15.62
C LEU A 187 4.29 -9.70 16.28
N ARG A 188 5.02 -8.87 15.53
CA ARG A 188 6.13 -8.07 16.06
C ARG A 188 5.64 -7.01 17.05
N TRP A 189 4.51 -6.35 16.79
CA TRP A 189 3.89 -5.42 17.73
C TRP A 189 3.37 -6.13 18.99
N LEU A 190 2.82 -7.35 18.86
CA LEU A 190 2.47 -8.16 20.04
C LEU A 190 3.68 -8.44 20.92
N ILE A 191 4.84 -8.80 20.34
CA ILE A 191 6.10 -8.97 21.09
C ILE A 191 6.50 -7.69 21.83
N HIS A 192 6.31 -6.54 21.19
CA HIS A 192 6.74 -5.24 21.72
C HIS A 192 5.81 -4.71 22.82
N ASP A 193 4.50 -4.81 22.63
CA ASP A 193 3.51 -4.14 23.47
C ASP A 193 2.99 -5.01 24.61
N GLN A 194 3.07 -6.34 24.48
CA GLN A 194 2.55 -7.27 25.49
C GLN A 194 3.68 -7.85 26.34
N PRO A 195 3.56 -7.84 27.68
CA PRO A 195 4.57 -8.43 28.56
C PRO A 195 4.50 -9.96 28.61
N ALA A 196 3.34 -10.55 28.29
CA ALA A 196 3.09 -11.98 28.29
C ALA A 196 1.89 -12.34 27.39
N SER A 197 1.71 -13.63 27.09
CA SER A 197 0.56 -14.12 26.33
C SER A 197 -0.73 -14.13 27.15
N ASN A 198 -1.86 -14.10 26.44
CA ASN A 198 -3.21 -14.28 26.95
C ASN A 198 -4.03 -15.10 25.93
N SER A 199 -5.31 -15.37 26.20
CA SER A 199 -6.14 -16.21 25.32
C SER A 199 -6.28 -15.66 23.89
N ASP A 200 -6.33 -14.35 23.71
CA ASP A 200 -6.47 -13.73 22.39
C ASP A 200 -5.16 -13.79 21.61
N VAL A 201 -4.04 -13.53 22.29
CA VAL A 201 -2.69 -13.69 21.74
C VAL A 201 -2.44 -15.14 21.37
N ASP A 202 -2.81 -16.10 22.23
CA ASP A 202 -2.68 -17.53 21.94
C ASP A 202 -3.47 -17.91 20.69
N ALA A 203 -4.67 -17.34 20.49
CA ALA A 203 -5.47 -17.57 19.29
C ALA A 203 -4.83 -17.00 18.02
N VAL A 204 -4.18 -15.83 18.12
CA VAL A 204 -3.38 -15.25 17.03
C VAL A 204 -2.17 -16.12 16.72
N LEU A 205 -1.43 -16.57 17.74
CA LEU A 205 -0.24 -17.41 17.56
C LEU A 205 -0.58 -18.76 16.94
N ARG A 206 -1.70 -19.40 17.35
CA ARG A 206 -2.17 -20.65 16.74
C ARG A 206 -2.53 -20.47 15.26
N ALA A 207 -3.16 -19.35 14.89
CA ALA A 207 -3.42 -19.02 13.50
C ALA A 207 -2.12 -18.80 12.72
N ALA A 208 -1.18 -18.05 13.29
CA ALA A 208 0.10 -17.74 12.67
C ALA A 208 1.02 -18.95 12.48
N LEU A 209 0.99 -19.94 13.37
CA LEU A 209 1.83 -21.14 13.28
C LEU A 209 1.43 -22.09 12.15
N VAL A 210 0.24 -21.93 11.57
CA VAL A 210 -0.24 -22.68 10.41
C VAL A 210 -0.38 -21.83 9.14
N ASP A 211 0.13 -20.59 9.18
CA ASP A 211 0.07 -19.66 8.05
C ASP A 211 0.75 -20.23 6.80
N ALA A 212 0.27 -19.86 5.61
CA ALA A 212 0.91 -20.25 4.36
C ALA A 212 2.34 -19.65 4.24
N ASP A 213 2.54 -18.44 4.73
CA ASP A 213 3.84 -17.76 4.71
C ASP A 213 4.78 -18.32 5.78
N ALA A 214 5.95 -18.79 5.35
CA ALA A 214 6.91 -19.40 6.27
C ALA A 214 7.44 -18.40 7.30
N GLU A 215 7.69 -17.16 6.92
CA GLU A 215 8.22 -16.13 7.82
C GLU A 215 7.18 -15.69 8.86
N VAL A 216 5.88 -15.70 8.55
CA VAL A 216 4.81 -15.56 9.56
C VAL A 216 4.92 -16.67 10.60
N ARG A 217 5.06 -17.94 10.18
CA ARG A 217 5.21 -19.07 11.11
C ARG A 217 6.46 -18.94 11.99
N VAL A 218 7.61 -18.56 11.40
CA VAL A 218 8.86 -18.35 12.17
C VAL A 218 8.72 -17.16 13.14
N THR A 219 8.09 -16.08 12.72
CA THR A 219 7.82 -14.93 13.58
C THR A 219 6.94 -15.34 14.76
N ALA A 220 5.94 -16.21 14.54
CA ALA A 220 5.09 -16.75 15.61
C ALA A 220 5.87 -17.64 16.60
N VAL A 221 6.88 -18.40 16.13
CA VAL A 221 7.79 -19.15 17.01
C VAL A 221 8.53 -18.20 17.95
N MET A 222 9.06 -17.08 17.43
CA MET A 222 9.74 -16.08 18.25
C MET A 222 8.77 -15.37 19.20
N ALA A 223 7.56 -15.05 18.74
CA ALA A 223 6.53 -14.43 19.56
C ALA A 223 6.10 -15.33 20.71
N ALA A 224 5.91 -16.63 20.47
CA ALA A 224 5.57 -17.59 21.51
C ALA A 224 6.65 -17.66 22.60
N ALA A 225 7.93 -17.56 22.24
CA ALA A 225 9.02 -17.51 23.21
C ALA A 225 8.99 -16.22 24.04
N ARG A 226 8.92 -15.06 23.38
CA ARG A 226 8.96 -13.73 24.02
C ARG A 226 7.78 -13.48 24.94
N LEU A 227 6.61 -13.96 24.56
CA LEU A 227 5.37 -13.82 25.31
C LEU A 227 5.14 -14.97 26.29
N GLN A 228 6.07 -15.93 26.40
CA GLN A 228 5.94 -17.10 27.28
C GLN A 228 4.63 -17.87 27.05
N ALA A 229 4.21 -18.02 25.79
CA ALA A 229 2.92 -18.59 25.37
C ALA A 229 2.90 -20.12 25.50
N ARG A 230 2.86 -20.63 26.74
CA ARG A 230 2.93 -22.07 27.03
C ARG A 230 1.74 -22.86 26.50
N GLU A 231 0.55 -22.26 26.45
CA GLU A 231 -0.67 -22.91 25.97
C GLU A 231 -0.60 -23.27 24.47
N VAL A 232 0.22 -22.55 23.70
CA VAL A 232 0.41 -22.75 22.25
C VAL A 232 1.36 -23.92 21.93
N LEU A 233 2.00 -24.51 22.94
CA LEU A 233 3.01 -25.55 22.78
C LEU A 233 2.61 -26.74 21.88
N PRO A 234 1.36 -27.26 21.90
CA PRO A 234 0.94 -28.30 20.96
C PRO A 234 1.03 -27.83 19.50
N ALA A 235 0.44 -26.67 19.19
CA ALA A 235 0.47 -26.08 17.84
C ALA A 235 1.92 -25.74 17.41
N LEU A 236 2.74 -25.26 18.34
CA LEU A 236 4.15 -24.96 18.10
C LEU A 236 4.95 -26.20 17.64
N ARG A 237 4.70 -27.36 18.25
CA ARG A 237 5.40 -28.61 17.89
C ARG A 237 5.00 -29.13 16.52
N GLU A 238 3.76 -28.91 16.12
CA GLU A 238 3.21 -29.33 14.82
C GLU A 238 3.54 -28.36 13.68
N ALA A 239 3.90 -27.11 14.02
CA ALA A 239 4.22 -26.07 13.05
C ALA A 239 5.34 -26.51 12.09
N ARG A 240 5.07 -26.46 10.79
CA ARG A 240 6.01 -26.83 9.74
C ARG A 240 6.96 -25.68 9.42
N MET A 241 8.23 -25.83 9.77
CA MET A 241 9.26 -24.85 9.41
C MET A 241 9.80 -25.13 8.02
N PRO A 242 10.21 -24.11 7.25
CA PRO A 242 10.75 -24.32 5.93
C PRO A 242 12.13 -25.00 6.04
N THR A 243 12.36 -25.99 5.18
CA THR A 243 13.58 -26.84 5.20
C THR A 243 14.42 -26.71 3.93
N SER A 244 13.95 -25.91 2.98
CA SER A 244 14.66 -25.56 1.76
C SER A 244 14.48 -24.08 1.42
N THR A 245 15.38 -23.54 0.62
CA THR A 245 15.30 -22.14 0.15
C THR A 245 14.01 -21.88 -0.63
N ARG A 246 13.51 -22.87 -1.38
CA ARG A 246 12.22 -22.77 -2.09
C ARG A 246 11.03 -22.67 -1.15
N GLU A 247 11.13 -23.29 0.03
CA GLU A 247 10.12 -23.19 1.09
C GLU A 247 10.27 -21.91 1.94
N GLY A 248 11.29 -21.09 1.69
CA GLY A 248 11.56 -19.86 2.43
C GLY A 248 12.54 -20.02 3.60
N ALA A 249 13.31 -21.11 3.65
CA ALA A 249 14.35 -21.28 4.66
C ALA A 249 15.48 -20.24 4.48
N ASP A 250 16.20 -19.94 5.57
CA ASP A 250 17.35 -19.02 5.51
C ASP A 250 18.33 -19.57 4.46
N PRO A 251 18.74 -18.75 3.47
CA PRO A 251 19.69 -19.17 2.44
C PRO A 251 21.03 -19.69 2.99
N ARG A 252 21.41 -19.29 4.21
CA ARG A 252 22.67 -19.63 4.88
C ARG A 252 22.56 -20.91 5.71
N ASP A 253 21.37 -21.24 6.23
CA ASP A 253 21.12 -22.48 6.96
C ASP A 253 19.66 -22.96 6.82
N ARG A 254 19.50 -24.03 6.04
CA ARG A 254 18.20 -24.65 5.75
C ARG A 254 17.50 -25.29 6.96
N HIS A 255 18.21 -25.56 8.05
CA HIS A 255 17.64 -26.17 9.26
C HIS A 255 17.46 -25.17 10.42
N PHE A 256 17.91 -23.92 10.25
CA PHE A 256 17.90 -22.91 11.30
C PHE A 256 16.53 -22.75 11.96
N TYR A 257 15.47 -22.62 11.15
CA TYR A 257 14.11 -22.39 11.65
C TYR A 257 13.50 -23.62 12.36
N SER A 258 13.76 -24.84 11.87
CA SER A 258 13.34 -26.07 12.55
C SER A 258 14.02 -26.21 13.91
N ASN A 259 15.34 -25.95 13.96
CA ASN A 259 16.11 -25.97 15.20
C ASN A 259 15.63 -24.89 16.19
N LEU A 260 15.27 -23.71 15.68
CA LEU A 260 14.70 -22.62 16.46
C LEU A 260 13.36 -23.01 17.10
N ARG A 261 12.43 -23.56 16.31
CA ARG A 261 11.13 -24.07 16.80
C ARG A 261 11.32 -25.11 17.91
N ASP A 262 12.21 -26.07 17.69
CA ASP A 262 12.46 -27.15 18.65
C ASP A 262 13.08 -26.62 19.95
N LEU A 263 13.97 -25.63 19.85
CA LEU A 263 14.52 -24.97 21.02
C LEU A 263 13.43 -24.22 21.80
N VAL A 264 12.60 -23.43 21.13
CA VAL A 264 11.51 -22.69 21.78
C VAL A 264 10.53 -23.65 22.45
N ALA A 265 10.18 -24.75 21.78
CA ALA A 265 9.31 -25.77 22.37
C ALA A 265 9.93 -26.43 23.61
N GLN A 266 11.24 -26.62 23.66
CA GLN A 266 11.93 -27.12 24.85
C GLN A 266 11.93 -26.09 25.99
N VAL A 267 12.19 -24.82 25.68
CA VAL A 267 12.18 -23.71 26.65
C VAL A 267 10.81 -23.55 27.28
N LEU A 268 9.74 -23.48 26.47
CA LEU A 268 8.37 -23.33 26.97
C LEU A 268 7.87 -24.56 27.75
N ALA A 269 8.36 -25.76 27.41
CA ALA A 269 8.09 -26.98 28.15
C ALA A 269 8.83 -27.07 29.51
N GLY A 270 9.68 -26.08 29.84
CA GLY A 270 10.47 -26.07 31.07
C GLY A 270 11.58 -27.13 31.10
N ARG A 271 12.02 -27.63 29.93
CA ARG A 271 13.14 -28.58 29.90
C ARG A 271 14.43 -27.88 30.34
N PRO A 272 15.27 -28.54 31.17
CA PRO A 272 16.51 -27.96 31.62
C PRO A 272 17.42 -27.67 30.42
N LEU A 273 17.88 -26.44 30.33
CA LEU A 273 18.87 -26.03 29.33
C LEU A 273 20.26 -26.57 29.73
N PRO A 274 21.23 -26.64 28.80
CA PRO A 274 22.59 -27.05 29.13
C PRO A 274 23.17 -26.20 30.29
N PRO A 275 24.00 -26.79 31.17
CA PRO A 275 24.54 -26.09 32.34
C PRO A 275 25.24 -24.78 31.98
N GLU A 276 25.12 -23.78 32.85
CA GLU A 276 25.87 -22.52 32.73
C GLU A 276 27.38 -22.77 32.70
N GLY A 277 28.08 -22.06 31.82
CA GLY A 277 29.51 -22.28 31.55
C GLY A 277 29.85 -23.48 30.66
N SER A 278 28.87 -24.29 30.23
CA SER A 278 29.16 -25.36 29.26
C SER A 278 29.40 -24.80 27.84
N PRO A 279 30.29 -25.39 27.02
CA PRO A 279 30.52 -24.94 25.64
C PRO A 279 29.26 -24.94 24.76
N LYS A 280 28.26 -25.77 25.11
CA LYS A 280 26.96 -25.79 24.45
C LYS A 280 26.11 -24.58 24.86
N ARG A 281 26.09 -24.24 26.16
CA ARG A 281 25.37 -23.08 26.68
C ARG A 281 25.93 -21.77 26.14
N GLU A 282 27.26 -21.64 26.08
CA GLU A 282 27.93 -20.45 25.54
C GLU A 282 27.58 -20.20 24.07
N ARG A 283 27.61 -21.26 23.24
CA ARG A 283 27.17 -21.20 21.84
C ARG A 283 25.70 -20.81 21.68
N MET A 284 24.84 -21.23 22.60
CA MET A 284 23.40 -20.91 22.58
C MET A 284 23.08 -19.54 23.18
N ALA A 285 24.02 -18.90 23.90
CA ALA A 285 23.73 -17.71 24.68
C ALA A 285 23.16 -16.54 23.86
N PRO A 286 23.64 -16.21 22.65
CA PRO A 286 23.04 -15.16 21.83
C PRO A 286 21.58 -15.45 21.47
N LEU A 287 21.30 -16.69 21.07
CA LEU A 287 19.96 -17.13 20.72
C LEU A 287 19.01 -17.09 21.93
N LEU A 288 19.45 -17.60 23.08
CA LEU A 288 18.66 -17.59 24.32
C LEU A 288 18.35 -16.17 24.79
N ARG A 289 19.30 -15.22 24.65
CA ARG A 289 19.02 -13.79 24.91
C ARG A 289 17.93 -13.27 23.99
N ALA A 290 18.04 -13.54 22.68
CA ALA A 290 17.06 -13.12 21.69
C ALA A 290 15.67 -13.76 21.87
N LEU A 291 15.54 -14.89 22.58
CA LEU A 291 14.25 -15.49 22.94
C LEU A 291 13.56 -14.81 24.12
N SER A 292 14.31 -14.10 24.97
CA SER A 292 13.78 -13.53 26.23
C SER A 292 13.77 -12.00 26.25
N GLY A 293 14.51 -11.34 25.36
CA GLY A 293 14.64 -9.88 25.33
C GLY A 293 15.32 -9.41 24.05
N PRO A 294 15.44 -8.08 23.82
CA PRO A 294 15.92 -7.51 22.57
C PRO A 294 17.16 -8.21 22.03
N ALA A 295 17.17 -8.52 20.73
CA ALA A 295 18.29 -9.18 20.11
C ALA A 295 19.50 -8.23 20.09
N ASP A 296 20.60 -8.69 20.67
CA ASP A 296 21.89 -7.99 20.61
C ASP A 296 22.54 -8.32 19.26
N VAL A 297 22.30 -7.46 18.28
CA VAL A 297 22.73 -7.64 16.89
C VAL A 297 24.24 -7.44 16.78
N ARG A 298 24.94 -8.53 16.49
CA ARG A 298 26.41 -8.57 16.33
C ARG A 298 26.85 -9.26 15.05
N ASP A 299 25.96 -10.06 14.48
CA ASP A 299 26.20 -10.89 13.31
C ASP A 299 24.88 -11.11 12.55
N ASP A 300 25.04 -11.79 11.42
CA ASP A 300 23.98 -12.15 10.49
C ASP A 300 22.81 -12.97 11.11
N PRO A 301 23.07 -14.00 11.94
CA PRO A 301 22.01 -14.71 12.66
C PRO A 301 21.27 -13.83 13.68
N THR A 302 21.96 -13.02 14.46
CA THR A 302 21.32 -12.13 15.44
C THR A 302 20.54 -11.00 14.76
N LEU A 303 20.98 -10.53 13.59
CA LEU A 303 20.22 -9.60 12.75
C LEU A 303 18.91 -10.23 12.24
N LEU A 304 18.93 -11.49 11.83
CA LEU A 304 17.69 -12.19 11.44
C LEU A 304 16.70 -12.28 12.62
N LEU A 305 17.19 -12.64 13.82
CA LEU A 305 16.34 -12.69 15.01
C LEU A 305 15.78 -11.31 15.37
N HIS A 306 16.57 -10.25 15.19
CA HIS A 306 16.12 -8.87 15.33
C HIS A 306 15.01 -8.55 14.32
N ALA A 307 15.21 -8.85 13.03
CA ALA A 307 14.23 -8.61 11.97
C ALA A 307 12.91 -9.35 12.24
N LEU A 308 12.95 -10.58 12.75
CA LEU A 308 11.76 -11.37 13.09
C LEU A 308 11.00 -10.83 14.31
N THR A 309 11.64 -10.06 15.19
CA THR A 309 11.05 -9.66 16.48
C THR A 309 10.83 -8.16 16.63
N THR A 310 11.31 -7.35 15.69
CA THR A 310 11.28 -5.89 15.80
C THR A 310 10.27 -5.32 14.79
N PRO A 311 9.26 -4.56 15.26
CA PRO A 311 8.35 -3.86 14.37
C PRO A 311 9.10 -2.92 13.43
N VAL A 312 8.61 -2.79 12.19
CA VAL A 312 9.12 -1.78 11.26
C VAL A 312 8.51 -0.44 11.63
N ASP A 313 9.35 0.48 12.07
CA ASP A 313 8.96 1.88 12.30
C ASP A 313 8.72 2.57 10.95
N PRO A 314 7.49 3.06 10.66
CA PRO A 314 7.21 3.82 9.44
C PRO A 314 7.95 5.16 9.39
N GLY A 315 8.51 5.61 10.51
CA GLY A 315 9.25 6.86 10.64
C GLY A 315 8.40 8.12 10.47
N PRO A 316 8.99 9.31 10.66
CA PRO A 316 8.28 10.56 10.46
C PRO A 316 8.01 10.83 8.99
N ARG A 317 6.92 11.55 8.71
CA ARG A 317 6.66 12.17 7.40
C ARG A 317 7.73 13.24 7.10
N PRO A 318 7.96 13.59 5.83
CA PRO A 318 8.87 14.68 5.48
C PRO A 318 8.41 16.00 6.14
N GLU A 319 9.32 16.70 6.82
CA GLU A 319 9.02 17.97 7.52
C GLU A 319 8.65 19.11 6.56
N GLY A 320 9.04 18.98 5.29
CA GLY A 320 8.65 19.84 4.18
C GLY A 320 8.87 19.12 2.85
N LEU A 321 8.15 19.55 1.81
CA LEU A 321 8.33 19.01 0.45
C LEU A 321 9.19 19.98 -0.37
N PRO A 322 10.26 19.49 -1.03
CA PRO A 322 10.98 20.28 -2.01
C PRO A 322 10.03 20.79 -3.09
N ASP A 323 10.32 21.95 -3.69
CA ASP A 323 9.51 22.51 -4.78
C ASP A 323 9.37 21.58 -5.99
N ALA A 324 10.25 20.61 -6.17
CA ALA A 324 10.09 19.61 -7.23
C ALA A 324 9.12 18.48 -6.87
N VAL A 325 8.65 18.36 -5.62
CA VAL A 325 7.80 17.25 -5.17
C VAL A 325 6.38 17.74 -4.90
N VAL A 326 5.40 16.92 -5.23
CA VAL A 326 3.98 17.10 -4.87
C VAL A 326 3.45 15.83 -4.23
N GLU A 327 2.65 16.00 -3.18
CA GLU A 327 1.89 14.91 -2.59
C GLU A 327 0.50 14.83 -3.25
N ARG A 328 0.10 13.64 -3.66
CA ARG A 328 -1.25 13.34 -4.16
C ARG A 328 -1.70 12.00 -3.60
N GLU A 329 -2.83 12.00 -2.90
CA GLU A 329 -3.45 10.77 -2.36
C GLU A 329 -2.47 9.94 -1.49
N GLY A 330 -1.62 10.63 -0.70
CA GLY A 330 -0.62 9.97 0.14
C GLY A 330 0.58 9.39 -0.61
N THR A 331 0.75 9.72 -1.89
CA THR A 331 1.92 9.35 -2.71
C THR A 331 2.68 10.60 -3.16
N TYR A 332 3.97 10.45 -3.43
CA TYR A 332 4.84 11.56 -3.86
C TYR A 332 5.17 11.44 -5.34
N ARG A 333 5.20 12.58 -6.03
CA ARG A 333 5.57 12.65 -7.45
C ARG A 333 6.43 13.87 -7.73
N LEU A 334 7.32 13.75 -8.70
CA LEU A 334 8.00 14.90 -9.27
C LEU A 334 7.01 15.79 -10.02
N ARG A 335 7.11 17.11 -9.83
CA ARG A 335 6.10 18.09 -10.23
C ARG A 335 5.96 18.22 -11.74
N ARG A 336 7.07 18.19 -12.48
CA ARG A 336 7.06 18.43 -13.93
C ARG A 336 6.98 17.13 -14.74
N SER A 337 7.73 16.11 -14.35
CA SER A 337 7.74 14.80 -15.02
C SER A 337 6.61 13.88 -14.58
N GLY A 338 6.03 14.10 -13.38
CA GLY A 338 5.02 13.20 -12.81
C GLY A 338 5.58 11.88 -12.29
N LEU A 339 6.90 11.67 -12.34
CA LEU A 339 7.53 10.41 -11.91
C LEU A 339 7.30 10.16 -10.41
N GLU A 340 6.88 8.94 -10.10
CA GLU A 340 6.51 8.56 -8.73
C GLU A 340 7.72 8.34 -7.84
N ALA A 341 7.58 8.76 -6.59
CA ALA A 341 8.60 8.72 -5.56
C ALA A 341 8.07 8.09 -4.28
N ARG A 342 9.00 7.52 -3.51
CA ARG A 342 8.77 7.00 -2.15
C ARG A 342 9.63 7.78 -1.18
N TRP A 343 9.07 8.05 -0.01
CA TRP A 343 9.77 8.65 1.10
C TRP A 343 10.47 7.56 1.90
N VAL A 344 11.79 7.69 2.08
CA VAL A 344 12.58 6.89 3.01
C VAL A 344 12.88 7.77 4.22
N PRO A 345 12.32 7.47 5.41
CA PRO A 345 12.40 8.35 6.56
C PRO A 345 13.77 8.30 7.27
N PRO A 346 14.14 9.34 8.05
CA PRO A 346 15.38 9.42 8.81
C PRO A 346 15.37 8.54 10.08
N VAL A 347 15.32 7.22 9.90
CA VAL A 347 15.26 6.24 11.00
C VAL A 347 16.62 5.55 11.23
N GLU A 348 16.82 5.05 12.44
CA GLU A 348 17.92 4.11 12.71
C GLU A 348 17.65 2.79 11.96
N HIS A 349 18.70 2.25 11.35
CA HIS A 349 18.60 1.05 10.52
C HIS A 349 19.93 0.29 10.49
N TRP A 350 19.91 -0.92 9.90
CA TRP A 350 21.06 -1.79 9.75
C TRP A 350 21.55 -1.84 8.30
N LEU A 351 22.85 -1.65 8.10
CA LEU A 351 23.52 -1.78 6.80
C LEU A 351 24.56 -2.90 6.84
N GLY A 352 24.76 -3.55 5.70
CA GLY A 352 25.80 -4.55 5.52
C GLY A 352 25.43 -5.94 6.01
N THR A 353 26.45 -6.79 6.07
CA THR A 353 26.41 -8.20 6.48
C THR A 353 27.79 -8.62 6.99
N GLY A 354 27.81 -9.59 7.89
CA GLY A 354 29.04 -10.14 8.47
C GLY A 354 29.94 -9.02 9.02
N PRO A 355 31.21 -8.92 8.58
CA PRO A 355 32.15 -7.89 9.07
C PRO A 355 31.73 -6.44 8.78
N THR A 356 30.83 -6.21 7.82
CA THR A 356 30.38 -4.86 7.44
C THR A 356 29.10 -4.42 8.15
N LEU A 357 28.50 -5.31 8.93
CA LEU A 357 27.26 -5.06 9.64
C LEU A 357 27.43 -3.92 10.64
N ARG A 358 26.58 -2.90 10.53
CA ARG A 358 26.59 -1.75 11.43
C ARG A 358 25.22 -1.10 11.53
N ARG A 359 24.96 -0.44 12.66
CA ARG A 359 23.78 0.41 12.86
C ARG A 359 24.09 1.84 12.46
N VAL A 360 23.22 2.44 11.65
CA VAL A 360 23.39 3.80 11.12
C VAL A 360 22.07 4.56 11.26
N LYS A 361 22.15 5.88 11.38
CA LYS A 361 21.01 6.78 11.21
C LYS A 361 21.25 7.64 9.96
N SER A 362 20.43 7.45 8.94
CA SER A 362 20.54 8.21 7.69
C SER A 362 19.57 9.37 7.67
N PRO A 363 19.86 10.46 6.95
CA PRO A 363 18.87 11.49 6.66
C PRO A 363 17.73 10.92 5.80
N GLY A 364 16.59 11.61 5.80
CA GLY A 364 15.45 11.25 4.96
C GLY A 364 15.70 11.65 3.50
N PHE A 365 15.15 10.88 2.58
CA PHE A 365 15.26 11.18 1.15
C PHE A 365 14.08 10.60 0.36
N PHE A 366 13.82 11.20 -0.79
CA PHE A 366 12.94 10.63 -1.79
C PHE A 366 13.72 9.73 -2.74
N VAL A 367 13.12 8.61 -3.12
CA VAL A 367 13.67 7.67 -4.11
C VAL A 367 12.59 7.35 -5.14
N ALA A 368 12.96 7.22 -6.42
CA ALA A 368 12.00 6.83 -7.44
C ALA A 368 11.31 5.50 -7.07
N ARG A 369 9.99 5.36 -7.32
CA ARG A 369 9.23 4.13 -7.02
C ARG A 369 9.75 2.94 -7.81
N VAL A 370 10.03 3.15 -9.09
CA VAL A 370 10.59 2.17 -10.03
C VAL A 370 11.86 2.75 -10.69
N PRO A 371 12.75 1.94 -11.29
CA PRO A 371 13.85 2.44 -12.09
C PRO A 371 13.32 3.28 -13.25
N VAL A 372 14.14 4.20 -13.76
CA VAL A 372 13.77 5.07 -14.88
C VAL A 372 13.49 4.20 -16.11
N SER A 373 12.28 4.34 -16.66
CA SER A 373 11.86 3.59 -17.84
C SER A 373 12.50 4.12 -19.11
N ARG A 374 12.48 3.33 -20.18
CA ARG A 374 12.94 3.74 -21.52
C ARG A 374 12.24 5.01 -22.00
N ALA A 375 10.92 5.10 -21.81
CA ALA A 375 10.14 6.27 -22.19
C ALA A 375 10.50 7.51 -21.35
N ALA A 376 10.62 7.35 -20.03
CA ALA A 376 10.99 8.45 -19.14
C ALA A 376 12.41 8.97 -19.44
N ALA A 377 13.35 8.08 -19.72
CA ALA A 377 14.71 8.47 -20.08
C ALA A 377 14.76 9.14 -21.47
N ALA A 378 14.08 8.58 -22.47
CA ALA A 378 14.00 9.17 -23.81
C ALA A 378 13.38 10.57 -23.76
N TRP A 379 12.28 10.72 -23.02
CA TRP A 379 11.66 12.03 -22.76
C TRP A 379 12.62 12.98 -22.06
N ALA A 380 13.31 12.55 -20.99
CA ALA A 380 14.22 13.42 -20.26
C ALA A 380 15.41 13.90 -21.12
N MET A 381 15.95 13.01 -21.94
CA MET A 381 17.06 13.32 -22.84
C MET A 381 16.61 14.18 -24.02
N ALA A 382 15.44 13.91 -24.61
CA ALA A 382 14.90 14.66 -25.74
C ALA A 382 14.15 15.93 -25.36
N ALA A 383 13.74 16.12 -24.10
CA ALA A 383 13.32 17.42 -23.59
C ALA A 383 14.45 18.47 -23.70
N SER A 384 15.69 18.05 -24.00
CA SER A 384 16.76 18.93 -24.45
C SER A 384 16.90 19.10 -25.98
N GLN A 385 16.20 18.29 -26.80
CA GLN A 385 16.13 18.35 -28.28
C GLN A 385 14.83 17.69 -28.86
N GLY A 386 13.70 18.41 -28.90
CA GLY A 386 12.53 18.08 -29.77
C GLY A 386 11.72 16.80 -29.48
N PRO A 387 10.59 16.57 -30.17
CA PRO A 387 9.59 15.56 -29.79
C PRO A 387 10.04 14.11 -30.06
N VAL A 388 9.84 13.25 -29.07
CA VAL A 388 10.12 11.80 -29.09
C VAL A 388 8.98 11.05 -29.79
N GLY A 389 9.32 10.07 -30.63
CA GLY A 389 8.36 9.24 -31.38
C GLY A 389 7.46 8.35 -30.51
N THR A 390 6.61 7.57 -31.18
CA THR A 390 5.61 6.69 -30.56
C THR A 390 6.25 5.62 -29.65
N ALA A 391 5.75 5.51 -28.41
CA ALA A 391 6.20 4.56 -27.40
C ALA A 391 6.08 3.10 -27.89
N GLY A 392 7.18 2.35 -27.85
CA GLY A 392 7.20 0.91 -28.14
C GLY A 392 6.58 0.06 -27.02
N ALA A 393 6.43 -1.25 -27.25
CA ALA A 393 5.83 -2.18 -26.29
C ALA A 393 6.64 -2.32 -24.97
N ASP A 394 7.92 -1.95 -24.97
CA ASP A 394 8.83 -2.00 -23.82
C ASP A 394 9.07 -0.62 -23.17
N ALA A 395 8.25 0.38 -23.49
CA ALA A 395 8.40 1.76 -23.03
C ALA A 395 8.51 1.91 -21.50
N GLU A 396 7.78 1.08 -20.74
CA GLU A 396 7.73 1.10 -19.27
C GLU A 396 8.79 0.19 -18.60
N GLU A 397 9.60 -0.52 -19.39
CA GLU A 397 10.71 -1.32 -18.87
C GLU A 397 11.88 -0.42 -18.47
N PRO A 398 12.67 -0.81 -17.45
CA PRO A 398 13.88 -0.10 -17.06
C PRO A 398 14.85 0.08 -18.24
N LEU A 399 15.42 1.28 -18.39
CA LEU A 399 16.45 1.53 -19.40
C LEU A 399 17.75 0.78 -19.03
N PRO A 400 18.22 -0.17 -19.88
CA PRO A 400 19.57 -0.71 -19.75
C PRO A 400 20.58 0.37 -20.11
N CYS A 401 21.49 0.69 -19.20
CA CYS A 401 22.45 1.78 -19.36
C CYS A 401 23.78 1.46 -18.65
N THR A 402 24.84 2.10 -19.13
CA THR A 402 26.13 2.23 -18.43
C THR A 402 26.01 3.20 -17.26
N PHE A 403 27.00 3.21 -16.37
CA PHE A 403 27.05 4.15 -15.24
C PHE A 403 26.98 5.62 -15.70
N GLY A 404 27.78 6.00 -16.70
CA GLY A 404 27.79 7.37 -17.22
C GLY A 404 26.47 7.79 -17.88
N GLU A 405 25.80 6.88 -18.58
CA GLU A 405 24.46 7.14 -19.12
C GLU A 405 23.42 7.31 -18.00
N ALA A 406 23.51 6.51 -16.94
CA ALA A 406 22.63 6.64 -15.77
C ALA A 406 22.79 8.02 -15.10
N GLU A 407 24.03 8.51 -14.98
CA GLU A 407 24.31 9.87 -14.48
C GLU A 407 23.74 10.96 -15.42
N GLN A 408 23.86 10.78 -16.74
CA GLN A 408 23.28 11.70 -17.72
C GLN A 408 21.76 11.77 -17.61
N VAL A 409 21.08 10.64 -17.42
CA VAL A 409 19.62 10.60 -17.19
C VAL A 409 19.23 11.36 -15.93
N CYS A 410 19.93 11.15 -14.81
CA CYS A 410 19.69 11.90 -13.57
C CYS A 410 19.93 13.41 -13.75
N SER A 411 20.98 13.79 -14.48
CA SER A 411 21.28 15.19 -14.80
C SER A 411 20.22 15.83 -15.69
N ALA A 412 19.70 15.10 -16.68
CA ALA A 412 18.60 15.56 -17.52
C ALA A 412 17.32 15.79 -16.71
N LEU A 413 16.94 14.82 -15.85
CA LEU A 413 15.81 14.98 -14.94
C LEU A 413 16.00 16.15 -13.96
N SER A 414 17.23 16.36 -13.47
CA SER A 414 17.55 17.50 -12.59
C SER A 414 17.27 18.84 -13.26
N ARG A 415 17.69 19.00 -14.52
CA ARG A 415 17.42 20.22 -15.30
C ARG A 415 15.93 20.44 -15.51
N ILE A 416 15.18 19.37 -15.74
CA ILE A 416 13.74 19.44 -15.94
C ILE A 416 13.05 19.86 -14.65
N GLU A 417 13.33 19.21 -13.53
CA GLU A 417 12.65 19.48 -12.26
C GLU A 417 13.14 20.74 -11.54
N GLY A 418 14.35 21.21 -11.84
CA GLY A 418 14.97 22.34 -11.14
C GLY A 418 15.53 21.98 -9.77
N VAL A 419 15.80 20.69 -9.50
CA VAL A 419 16.43 20.19 -8.27
C VAL A 419 17.52 19.17 -8.59
N ALA A 420 18.43 18.92 -7.66
CA ALA A 420 19.52 17.97 -7.84
C ALA A 420 19.05 16.51 -7.64
N LEU A 421 18.71 15.84 -8.73
CA LEU A 421 18.45 14.40 -8.78
C LEU A 421 19.74 13.66 -9.13
N ARG A 422 20.04 12.59 -8.40
CA ARG A 422 21.27 11.80 -8.58
C ARG A 422 21.02 10.31 -8.38
N LEU A 423 21.99 9.48 -8.74
CA LEU A 423 22.01 8.08 -8.33
C LEU A 423 22.07 7.97 -6.79
N PRO A 424 21.43 6.96 -6.18
CA PRO A 424 21.58 6.67 -4.76
C PRO A 424 23.04 6.30 -4.46
N SER A 425 23.51 6.56 -3.24
CA SER A 425 24.66 5.81 -2.72
C SER A 425 24.27 4.33 -2.54
N SER A 426 25.26 3.45 -2.44
CA SER A 426 25.01 2.04 -2.18
C SER A 426 24.35 1.81 -0.81
N GLU A 427 24.54 2.72 0.14
CA GLU A 427 23.89 2.72 1.46
C GLU A 427 22.43 3.21 1.37
N GLU A 428 22.17 4.29 0.63
CA GLU A 428 20.81 4.79 0.39
C GLU A 428 19.98 3.74 -0.36
N TRP A 429 20.59 3.07 -1.34
CA TRP A 429 19.94 1.98 -2.07
C TRP A 429 19.60 0.82 -1.13
N GLU A 430 20.55 0.38 -0.30
CA GLU A 430 20.31 -0.70 0.66
C GLU A 430 19.23 -0.31 1.65
N MET A 431 19.23 0.91 2.20
CA MET A 431 18.19 1.37 3.12
C MET A 431 16.81 1.41 2.45
N ALA A 432 16.73 1.90 1.20
CA ALA A 432 15.50 1.92 0.42
C ALA A 432 14.97 0.51 0.11
N ALA A 433 15.86 -0.48 0.00
CA ALA A 433 15.52 -1.86 -0.26
C ALA A 433 15.17 -2.65 1.00
N ARG A 434 15.97 -2.49 2.05
CA ARG A 434 16.00 -3.30 3.27
C ARG A 434 15.02 -2.78 4.32
N GLY A 435 14.87 -1.46 4.47
CA GLY A 435 14.18 -0.91 5.64
C GLY A 435 14.99 -1.02 6.92
N PRO A 436 14.36 -0.71 8.07
CA PRO A 436 15.08 -0.51 9.33
C PRO A 436 15.42 -1.81 10.04
N ASP A 437 14.67 -2.88 9.77
CA ASP A 437 14.72 -4.15 10.48
C ASP A 437 15.84 -5.10 10.03
N GLY A 438 16.59 -4.74 8.98
CA GLY A 438 17.76 -5.50 8.57
C GLY A 438 17.48 -6.76 7.73
N ARG A 439 16.27 -6.89 7.17
CA ARG A 439 15.85 -8.06 6.38
C ARG A 439 16.78 -8.40 5.19
N LEU A 440 16.79 -9.67 4.80
CA LEU A 440 17.64 -10.15 3.70
C LEU A 440 17.19 -9.65 2.31
N PHE A 441 15.89 -9.70 2.04
CA PHE A 441 15.26 -9.32 0.77
C PHE A 441 14.29 -8.16 0.99
N PRO A 442 13.90 -7.40 -0.06
CA PRO A 442 12.96 -6.29 0.11
C PRO A 442 11.62 -6.71 0.75
N TRP A 443 11.19 -7.95 0.48
CA TRP A 443 9.94 -8.52 0.97
C TRP A 443 10.06 -9.32 2.28
N GLY A 444 11.24 -9.38 2.91
CA GLY A 444 11.45 -10.11 4.16
C GLY A 444 12.71 -10.98 4.17
N ASN A 445 12.72 -12.03 4.98
CA ASN A 445 13.85 -12.93 5.20
C ASN A 445 13.71 -14.29 4.49
N SER A 446 12.52 -14.61 4.02
CA SER A 446 12.28 -15.82 3.22
C SER A 446 12.41 -15.56 1.72
N MET A 447 13.08 -16.48 1.01
CA MET A 447 13.10 -16.51 -0.46
C MET A 447 11.69 -16.77 -1.02
N ARG A 448 11.40 -16.18 -2.19
CA ARG A 448 10.09 -16.26 -2.83
C ARG A 448 10.18 -16.22 -4.34
N ASP A 449 9.28 -16.94 -5.01
CA ASP A 449 9.18 -16.93 -6.47
C ASP A 449 8.59 -15.62 -7.00
N ASP A 450 7.65 -15.00 -6.27
CA ASP A 450 7.02 -13.71 -6.58
C ASP A 450 7.82 -12.50 -6.08
N GLY A 451 9.02 -12.69 -5.54
CA GLY A 451 9.79 -11.61 -4.91
C GLY A 451 10.08 -10.42 -5.85
N ALA A 452 10.32 -10.70 -7.14
CA ALA A 452 10.63 -9.67 -8.13
C ALA A 452 9.53 -8.60 -8.33
N SER A 453 8.26 -8.93 -8.04
CA SER A 453 7.14 -8.00 -8.14
C SER A 453 6.83 -7.28 -6.83
N ARG A 454 7.52 -7.61 -5.74
CA ARG A 454 7.23 -7.04 -4.41
C ARG A 454 8.00 -5.75 -4.17
N ALA A 455 7.34 -4.87 -3.42
CA ALA A 455 7.93 -3.64 -2.92
C ALA A 455 8.74 -3.89 -1.64
N SER A 456 9.67 -2.97 -1.34
CA SER A 456 10.28 -2.85 -0.01
C SER A 456 9.27 -2.30 1.02
N PRO A 457 9.64 -2.24 2.32
CA PRO A 457 8.79 -1.63 3.35
C PRO A 457 8.40 -0.18 3.06
N TRP A 458 9.22 0.53 2.29
CA TRP A 458 8.97 1.91 1.89
C TRP A 458 8.15 2.04 0.60
N GLY A 459 7.68 0.92 0.03
CA GLY A 459 6.93 0.90 -1.22
C GLY A 459 7.81 1.03 -2.47
N VAL A 460 9.12 0.79 -2.36
CA VAL A 460 10.06 0.86 -3.49
C VAL A 460 10.00 -0.46 -4.27
N GLU A 461 9.70 -0.40 -5.56
CA GLU A 461 9.42 -1.57 -6.40
C GLU A 461 10.55 -1.86 -7.38
N LYS A 462 10.55 -3.06 -8.00
CA LYS A 462 11.54 -3.49 -9.00
C LYS A 462 13.00 -3.43 -8.49
N LEU A 463 13.22 -3.70 -7.20
CA LEU A 463 14.56 -3.80 -6.59
C LEU A 463 15.29 -5.08 -6.99
N VAL A 464 14.53 -6.18 -7.16
CA VAL A 464 15.01 -7.47 -7.65
C VAL A 464 14.41 -7.72 -9.03
N ALA A 465 14.80 -6.89 -10.00
CA ALA A 465 14.33 -6.98 -11.39
C ALA A 465 15.38 -7.60 -12.32
N SER A 466 15.09 -7.66 -13.62
CA SER A 466 16.02 -8.19 -14.63
C SER A 466 17.38 -7.48 -14.63
N LEU A 467 17.39 -6.17 -14.41
CA LEU A 467 18.61 -5.36 -14.35
C LEU A 467 18.97 -5.00 -12.89
N PRO A 468 20.25 -5.09 -12.52
CA PRO A 468 20.74 -4.43 -11.31
C PRO A 468 20.67 -2.90 -11.47
N GLN A 469 20.87 -2.17 -10.37
CA GLN A 469 20.73 -0.71 -10.34
C GLN A 469 22.06 -0.06 -10.01
N TRP A 470 22.38 1.02 -10.73
CA TRP A 470 23.59 1.79 -10.48
C TRP A 470 23.47 2.61 -9.19
N ALA A 471 24.51 2.52 -8.36
CA ALA A 471 24.77 3.41 -7.24
C ALA A 471 25.94 4.35 -7.56
N ARG A 472 25.98 5.52 -6.92
CA ARG A 472 26.90 6.64 -7.18
C ARG A 472 28.38 6.25 -7.11
N GLU A 473 28.72 5.20 -6.38
CA GLU A 473 30.08 4.68 -6.23
C GLU A 473 30.52 3.83 -7.45
N GLY A 474 29.74 3.77 -8.53
CA GLY A 474 29.98 2.87 -9.66
C GLY A 474 29.66 1.41 -9.33
N LEU A 475 28.85 1.18 -8.31
CA LEU A 475 28.46 -0.14 -7.83
C LEU A 475 27.10 -0.54 -8.41
N LEU A 476 26.92 -1.84 -8.65
CA LEU A 476 25.63 -2.43 -8.99
C LEU A 476 25.00 -3.07 -7.77
N CYS A 477 23.77 -2.64 -7.47
CA CYS A 477 22.97 -3.14 -6.37
C CYS A 477 21.77 -3.95 -6.87
N GLY A 478 21.43 -5.01 -6.14
CA GLY A 478 20.26 -5.84 -6.40
C GLY A 478 20.29 -6.57 -7.75
N GLY A 479 19.09 -6.74 -8.33
CA GLY A 479 18.88 -7.53 -9.55
C GLY A 479 18.57 -9.00 -9.26
N ARG A 480 17.98 -9.68 -10.24
CA ARG A 480 17.46 -11.06 -10.11
C ARG A 480 18.53 -12.08 -9.73
N GLU A 481 19.76 -11.88 -10.18
CA GLU A 481 20.89 -12.75 -9.85
C GLU A 481 21.41 -12.55 -8.41
N GLN A 482 21.18 -11.38 -7.83
CA GLN A 482 21.66 -11.00 -6.50
C GLN A 482 20.54 -10.29 -5.71
N PRO A 483 19.51 -11.04 -5.27
CA PRO A 483 18.31 -10.46 -4.66
C PRO A 483 18.53 -9.89 -3.25
N LEU A 484 19.69 -10.13 -2.63
CA LEU A 484 19.99 -9.68 -1.27
C LEU A 484 20.17 -8.15 -1.22
N CYS A 485 19.55 -7.50 -0.25
CA CYS A 485 19.60 -6.04 -0.11
C CYS A 485 21.02 -5.51 0.17
N SER A 486 21.88 -6.30 0.82
CA SER A 486 23.28 -5.90 1.09
C SER A 486 24.19 -6.10 -0.11
N SER A 487 23.74 -6.79 -1.16
CA SER A 487 24.59 -7.14 -2.29
C SER A 487 24.94 -5.92 -3.11
N ARG A 488 26.25 -5.70 -3.26
CA ARG A 488 26.80 -4.70 -4.16
C ARG A 488 28.04 -5.27 -4.84
N ARG A 489 28.20 -5.01 -6.14
CA ARG A 489 29.37 -5.48 -6.90
C ARG A 489 29.95 -4.37 -7.75
N GLU A 490 31.27 -4.33 -7.82
CA GLU A 490 31.98 -3.56 -8.84
C GLU A 490 31.81 -4.24 -10.19
N ALA A 491 31.63 -3.46 -11.26
CA ALA A 491 31.66 -4.00 -12.60
C ALA A 491 32.06 -2.95 -13.63
N SER A 492 33.32 -3.01 -14.07
CA SER A 492 33.78 -2.27 -15.25
C SER A 492 33.15 -2.90 -16.49
N ALA A 493 32.30 -2.16 -17.20
CA ALA A 493 31.52 -2.58 -18.37
C ALA A 493 30.25 -3.44 -18.13
N ALA A 494 29.63 -3.37 -16.95
CA ALA A 494 28.29 -3.94 -16.79
C ALA A 494 27.18 -3.02 -17.34
N VAL A 495 26.00 -3.61 -17.50
CA VAL A 495 24.75 -2.91 -17.80
C VAL A 495 23.87 -2.96 -16.56
N GLY A 496 23.34 -1.80 -16.19
CA GLY A 496 22.41 -1.63 -15.08
C GLY A 496 21.23 -0.77 -15.48
N SER A 497 20.50 -0.27 -14.49
CA SER A 497 19.41 0.68 -14.67
C SER A 497 19.58 1.88 -13.73
N ALA A 498 19.06 3.03 -14.15
CA ALA A 498 19.10 4.25 -13.36
C ALA A 498 17.92 4.29 -12.38
N ARG A 499 18.20 4.65 -11.12
CA ARG A 499 17.20 5.09 -10.16
C ARG A 499 17.68 6.39 -9.56
N TRP A 500 16.80 7.37 -9.47
CA TRP A 500 17.16 8.67 -8.89
C TRP A 500 16.73 8.75 -7.42
N VAL A 501 17.48 9.54 -6.66
CA VAL A 501 17.12 10.03 -5.33
C VAL A 501 17.16 11.55 -5.27
N LEU A 502 16.41 12.12 -4.33
CA LEU A 502 16.40 13.52 -3.95
C LEU A 502 16.50 13.61 -2.43
N VAL A 503 17.59 14.16 -1.92
CA VAL A 503 17.76 14.39 -0.48
C VAL A 503 16.93 15.60 -0.08
N SER A 504 16.14 15.47 1.00
CA SER A 504 15.29 16.54 1.53
C SER A 504 16.09 17.58 2.31
#